data_AF-A0A848VI22-F1
#
_entry.id   AF-A0A848VI22-F1
#
_cell.length_a   1.000
_cell.length_b   1.000
_cell.length_c   1.000
_cell.angle_alpha   90.00
_cell.angle_beta   90.00
_cell.angle_gamma   90.00
#
_symmetry.space_group_name_H-M   'P 1'
#
loop_
_entity.id
_entity.type
_entity.pdbx_description
1 polymer ?
#
loop_
_entity_poly.entity_id
_entity_poly.type
_entity_poly.pdbx_seq_one_letter_code
_entity_poly.pdbx_strand_id
1 'polypeptide(L)'
;MKYDVIIEGKSQRSATAEKGWTGEEREGPRPVPVARRYPPVVQLLTQADPSVEHQLSAFAKQSYKQGKPLKDICRDLYHFAHSLGFEATIGVQEVYSASMPSFPGQTVISALLMVDIRPLWMKEEVGGTRMGYAS
;
A
#
# COMPACT_ATOMS: atom_id res chain seq x y z
N MET A 1 18.97 6.69 -5.55
CA MET A 1 17.73 6.87 -6.34
C MET A 1 16.87 7.90 -5.62
N LYS A 2 16.56 9.02 -6.27
CA LYS A 2 15.72 10.11 -5.74
C LYS A 2 14.28 9.90 -6.21
N TYR A 3 13.31 10.08 -5.33
CA TYR A 3 11.90 10.18 -5.71
C TYR A 3 11.42 11.59 -5.35
N ASP A 4 10.95 12.33 -6.35
CA ASP A 4 10.26 13.60 -6.15
C ASP A 4 8.80 13.34 -5.76
N VAL A 5 8.41 13.93 -4.63
CA VAL A 5 7.03 13.94 -4.14
C VAL A 5 6.41 15.25 -4.62
N ILE A 6 5.43 15.17 -5.53
CA ILE A 6 4.65 16.34 -5.95
C ILE A 6 3.41 16.40 -5.05
N ILE A 7 3.41 17.36 -4.12
CA ILE A 7 2.21 17.78 -3.39
C ILE A 7 1.78 19.12 -4.00
N GLU A 8 0.83 19.09 -4.93
CA GLU A 8 0.19 20.33 -5.38
C GLU A 8 -0.83 20.79 -4.32
N GLY A 9 -0.34 21.57 -3.36
CA GLY A 9 -1.17 22.52 -2.62
C GLY A 9 -1.19 23.84 -3.37
N LYS A 10 -2.35 24.24 -3.91
CA LYS A 10 -2.61 25.63 -4.28
C LYS A 10 -3.82 26.15 -3.53
N SER A 11 -3.51 26.75 -2.37
CA SER A 11 -4.33 27.76 -1.74
C SER A 11 -3.88 29.11 -2.29
N GLN A 12 -4.77 29.83 -2.97
CA GLN A 12 -4.73 31.29 -3.02
C GLN A 12 -6.11 31.82 -3.37
N ARG A 13 -6.76 32.45 -2.37
CA ARG A 13 -7.91 33.32 -2.54
C ARG A 13 -7.41 34.69 -3.00
N SER A 14 -8.03 35.25 -4.03
CA SER A 14 -8.17 36.70 -4.18
C SER A 14 -9.51 36.98 -4.85
N ALA A 15 -10.40 37.63 -4.13
CA ALA A 15 -11.70 38.07 -4.58
C ALA A 15 -11.58 39.40 -5.33
N THR A 16 -12.28 39.53 -6.45
CA THR A 16 -12.78 40.83 -6.92
C THR A 16 -14.20 40.58 -7.43
N ALA A 17 -15.16 41.24 -6.80
CA ALA A 17 -16.58 41.12 -7.08
C ALA A 17 -16.95 41.98 -8.28
N GLU A 18 -17.61 41.39 -9.28
CA GLU A 18 -18.48 42.11 -10.19
C GLU A 18 -19.80 41.35 -10.42
N LYS A 19 -20.82 42.17 -10.66
CA LYS A 19 -22.23 41.97 -10.43
C LYS A 19 -22.87 41.30 -11.65
N GLY A 20 -23.46 40.14 -11.46
CA GLY A 20 -24.24 39.44 -12.50
C GLY A 20 -25.14 38.41 -11.86
N TRP A 21 -26.38 38.80 -11.56
CA TRP A 21 -27.41 37.84 -11.17
C TRP A 21 -27.93 37.17 -12.45
N THR A 22 -27.32 36.07 -12.83
CA THR A 22 -27.90 35.09 -13.74
C THR A 22 -28.30 33.87 -12.91
N GLY A 23 -29.53 33.41 -13.10
CA GLY A 23 -30.05 32.24 -12.42
C GLY A 23 -29.23 31.00 -12.79
N GLU A 24 -28.26 30.67 -11.96
CA GLU A 24 -27.70 29.33 -11.88
C GLU A 24 -28.25 28.71 -10.60
N GLU A 25 -29.00 27.63 -10.77
CA GLU A 25 -29.29 26.69 -9.71
C GLU A 25 -27.99 26.46 -8.95
N ARG A 26 -27.95 26.85 -7.67
CA ARG A 26 -26.84 26.51 -6.79
C ARG A 26 -26.82 24.98 -6.72
N GLU A 27 -26.06 24.35 -7.59
CA GLU A 27 -25.55 23.00 -7.36
C GLU A 27 -24.83 23.09 -6.02
N GLY A 28 -25.55 22.70 -4.95
CA GLY A 28 -24.94 22.50 -3.65
C GLY A 28 -23.71 21.60 -3.82
N PRO A 29 -22.69 21.72 -2.94
CA PRO A 29 -21.48 20.93 -3.07
C PRO A 29 -21.86 19.46 -3.26
N ARG A 30 -21.63 18.93 -4.48
CA ARG A 30 -21.90 17.53 -4.77
C ARG A 30 -21.17 16.74 -3.68
N PRO A 31 -21.84 15.82 -2.96
CA PRO A 31 -21.20 15.08 -1.89
C PRO A 31 -19.96 14.42 -2.49
N VAL A 32 -18.78 14.85 -2.03
CA VAL A 32 -17.51 14.24 -2.44
C VAL A 32 -17.67 12.76 -2.09
N PRO A 33 -17.56 11.83 -3.05
CA PRO A 33 -17.78 10.42 -2.77
C PRO A 33 -16.82 10.02 -1.63
N VAL A 34 -17.39 9.73 -0.47
CA VAL A 34 -16.64 9.40 0.74
C VAL A 34 -16.04 8.03 0.49
N ALA A 35 -14.80 8.01 0.02
CA ALA A 35 -14.10 6.76 -0.24
C ALA A 35 -13.67 6.14 1.10
N ARG A 36 -14.22 4.98 1.42
CA ARG A 36 -13.94 4.30 2.69
C ARG A 36 -12.65 3.52 2.58
N ARG A 37 -11.63 3.90 3.36
CA ARG A 37 -10.34 3.21 3.41
C ARG A 37 -10.39 1.98 4.33
N TYR A 38 -9.95 0.85 3.81
CA TYR A 38 -9.83 -0.42 4.51
C TYR A 38 -8.37 -0.73 4.85
N PRO A 39 -8.13 -1.60 5.85
CA PRO A 39 -6.79 -2.08 6.16
C PRO A 39 -6.12 -2.68 4.91
N PRO A 40 -4.78 -2.57 4.81
CA PRO A 40 -4.06 -3.20 3.72
C PRO A 40 -4.19 -4.72 3.79
N VAL A 41 -4.22 -5.35 2.62
CA VAL A 41 -4.20 -6.81 2.46
C VAL A 41 -2.80 -7.20 2.05
N VAL A 42 -2.18 -8.12 2.77
CA VAL A 42 -0.89 -8.70 2.39
C VAL A 42 -1.16 -9.94 1.55
N GLN A 43 -0.51 -10.04 0.39
CA GLN A 43 -0.55 -11.21 -0.48
C GLN A 43 0.89 -11.65 -0.75
N LEU A 44 1.25 -12.84 -0.30
CA LEU A 44 2.55 -13.44 -0.64
C LEU A 44 2.53 -13.98 -2.07
N LEU A 45 3.58 -13.67 -2.83
CA LEU A 45 3.76 -14.13 -4.21
C LEU A 45 4.52 -15.46 -4.27
N THR A 46 5.32 -15.75 -3.26
CA THR A 46 6.09 -17.00 -3.11
C THR A 46 5.37 -17.98 -2.21
N GLN A 47 5.56 -19.28 -2.45
CA GLN A 47 5.16 -20.29 -1.47
C GLN A 47 6.02 -20.13 -0.21
N ALA A 48 5.38 -19.65 0.85
CA ALA A 48 5.96 -19.47 2.16
C ALA A 48 5.17 -20.28 3.19
N ASP A 49 5.75 -20.47 4.36
CA ASP A 49 5.02 -21.05 5.49
C ASP A 49 3.80 -20.15 5.83
N PRO A 50 2.59 -20.72 6.00
CA PRO A 50 1.38 -19.95 6.34
C PRO A 50 1.52 -19.09 7.61
N SER A 51 2.39 -19.49 8.54
CA SER A 51 2.69 -18.70 9.75
C SER A 51 3.40 -17.38 9.43
N VAL A 52 4.25 -17.34 8.39
CA VAL A 52 4.92 -16.12 7.94
C VAL A 52 3.90 -15.17 7.31
N GLU A 53 3.00 -15.70 6.48
CA GLU A 53 1.88 -14.91 5.93
C GLU A 53 1.02 -14.27 7.01
N HIS A 54 0.64 -15.06 8.01
CA HIS A 54 -0.16 -14.57 9.13
C HIS A 54 0.57 -13.51 9.94
N GLN A 55 1.87 -13.68 10.20
CA GLN A 55 2.67 -12.69 10.92
C GLN A 55 2.79 -11.37 10.15
N LEU A 56 3.14 -11.42 8.86
CA LEU A 56 3.23 -10.24 7.99
C LEU A 56 1.88 -9.51 7.87
N SER A 57 0.80 -10.27 7.68
CA SER A 57 -0.57 -9.75 7.62
C SER A 57 -1.00 -9.07 8.92
N ALA A 58 -0.72 -9.69 10.07
CA ALA A 58 -1.05 -9.14 11.38
C ALA A 58 -0.27 -7.84 11.63
N PHE A 59 1.01 -7.81 11.27
CA PHE A 59 1.87 -6.64 11.39
C PHE A 59 1.37 -5.46 10.55
N ALA A 60 1.03 -5.69 9.28
CA ALA A 60 0.49 -4.66 8.38
C ALA A 60 -0.84 -4.10 8.89
N LYS A 61 -1.75 -4.98 9.37
CA LYS A 61 -3.03 -4.57 9.97
C LYS A 61 -2.83 -3.74 11.23
N GLN A 62 -1.91 -4.12 12.11
CA GLN A 62 -1.60 -3.37 13.33
C GLN A 62 -1.03 -1.99 13.01
N SER A 63 -0.09 -1.91 12.08
CA SER A 63 0.51 -0.64 11.64
C SER A 63 -0.53 0.31 11.03
N TYR A 64 -1.48 -0.23 10.25
CA TYR A 64 -2.61 0.55 9.74
C TYR A 64 -3.52 1.06 10.87
N LYS A 65 -3.84 0.23 11.87
CA LYS A 65 -4.64 0.65 13.03
C LYS A 65 -3.96 1.75 13.86
N GLN A 66 -2.63 1.84 13.81
CA GLN A 66 -1.86 2.92 14.43
C GLN A 66 -1.88 4.22 13.60
N GLY A 67 -2.54 4.24 12.44
CA GLY A 67 -2.60 5.40 11.56
C GLY A 67 -1.31 5.67 10.78
N LYS A 68 -0.39 4.69 10.69
CA LYS A 68 0.84 4.85 9.92
C LYS A 68 0.54 5.01 8.42
N PRO A 69 1.25 5.88 7.69
CA PRO A 69 1.09 5.99 6.25
C PRO A 69 1.61 4.74 5.55
N LEU A 70 1.06 4.42 4.38
CA LEU A 70 1.36 3.18 3.64
C LEU A 70 2.85 2.97 3.36
N LYS A 71 3.58 4.07 3.09
CA LYS A 71 5.04 4.05 2.90
C LYS A 71 5.78 3.54 4.14
N ASP A 72 5.37 3.98 5.32
CA ASP A 72 5.98 3.52 6.58
C ASP A 72 5.59 2.08 6.88
N ILE A 73 4.34 1.69 6.60
CA ILE A 73 3.90 0.29 6.71
C ILE A 73 4.79 -0.62 5.85
N CYS A 74 5.09 -0.23 4.60
CA CYS A 74 5.94 -1.03 3.70
C CYS A 74 7.39 -1.13 4.21
N ARG A 75 7.96 -0.02 4.67
CA ARG A 75 9.32 -0.02 5.27
C ARG A 75 9.37 -0.92 6.49
N ASP A 76 8.41 -0.79 7.39
CA ASP A 76 8.36 -1.56 8.62
C ASP A 76 8.14 -3.05 8.33
N LEU A 77 7.28 -3.36 7.34
CA LEU A 77 7.04 -4.74 6.89
C LEU A 77 8.29 -5.38 6.28
N TYR A 78 9.09 -4.61 5.51
CA TYR A 78 10.38 -5.06 4.99
C TYR A 78 11.35 -5.42 6.12
N HIS A 79 11.50 -4.54 7.11
CA HIS A 79 12.38 -4.81 8.26
C HIS A 79 11.89 -5.99 9.10
N PHE A 80 10.56 -6.12 9.25
CA PHE A 80 9.98 -7.24 9.96
C PHE A 80 10.24 -8.57 9.23
N ALA A 81 10.05 -8.63 7.91
CA ALA A 81 10.41 -9.82 7.11
C ALA A 81 11.90 -10.17 7.25
N HIS A 82 12.78 -9.16 7.25
CA HIS A 82 14.22 -9.35 7.50
C HIS A 82 14.50 -9.92 8.89
N SER A 83 13.79 -9.48 9.92
CA SER A 83 13.92 -10.04 11.28
C SER A 83 13.47 -11.50 11.37
N LEU A 84 12.60 -11.94 10.46
CA LEU A 84 12.16 -13.33 10.31
C LEU A 84 13.13 -14.18 9.46
N GLY A 85 14.23 -13.63 8.97
CA GLY A 85 15.22 -14.34 8.15
C GLY A 85 14.95 -14.32 6.65
N PHE A 86 14.11 -13.39 6.17
CA PHE A 86 13.75 -13.26 4.76
C PHE A 86 14.13 -11.91 4.17
N GLU A 87 14.64 -11.90 2.95
CA GLU A 87 14.64 -10.70 2.12
C GLU A 87 13.25 -10.54 1.49
N ALA A 88 12.70 -9.32 1.51
CA ALA A 88 11.38 -9.05 0.96
C ALA A 88 11.42 -7.98 -0.14
N THR A 89 10.65 -8.19 -1.21
CA THR A 89 10.31 -7.16 -2.19
C THR A 89 8.81 -6.88 -2.07
N ILE A 90 8.44 -5.61 -1.91
CA ILE A 90 7.06 -5.21 -1.63
C ILE A 90 6.55 -4.34 -2.77
N GLY A 91 5.58 -4.86 -3.52
CA GLY A 91 4.76 -4.11 -4.46
C GLY A 91 3.50 -3.57 -3.78
N VAL A 92 3.05 -2.39 -4.19
CA VAL A 92 1.85 -1.75 -3.64
C VAL A 92 0.88 -1.43 -4.77
N GLN A 93 -0.37 -1.84 -4.62
CA GLN A 93 -1.45 -1.51 -5.55
C GLN A 93 -2.69 -1.06 -4.77
N GLU A 94 -3.26 0.09 -5.11
CA GLU A 94 -4.56 0.46 -4.57
C GLU A 94 -5.68 -0.24 -5.34
N VAL A 95 -6.58 -0.90 -4.62
CA VAL A 95 -7.73 -1.60 -5.15
C VAL A 95 -8.98 -0.81 -4.79
N TYR A 96 -9.78 -0.51 -5.80
CA TYR A 96 -11.01 0.26 -5.71
C TYR A 96 -12.20 -0.66 -5.95
N SER A 97 -13.21 -0.61 -5.10
CA SER A 97 -14.46 -1.35 -5.29
C SER A 97 -15.65 -0.44 -5.01
N ALA A 98 -16.47 -0.22 -6.04
CA ALA A 98 -17.70 0.59 -5.94
C ALA A 98 -18.95 -0.23 -5.57
N SER A 99 -18.81 -1.56 -5.45
CA SER A 99 -19.92 -2.50 -5.34
C SER A 99 -19.73 -3.50 -4.21
N MET A 100 -19.29 -3.04 -3.04
CA MET A 100 -19.25 -3.87 -1.84
C MET A 100 -20.67 -4.00 -1.24
N PRO A 101 -21.21 -5.22 -1.05
CA PRO A 101 -22.55 -5.41 -0.47
C PRO A 101 -22.71 -4.76 0.91
N SER A 102 -21.65 -4.70 1.70
CA SER A 102 -21.65 -4.08 3.03
C SER A 102 -21.70 -2.55 3.00
N PHE A 103 -21.41 -1.90 1.86
CA PHE A 103 -21.39 -0.44 1.70
C PHE A 103 -22.03 -0.01 0.37
N PRO A 104 -23.36 -0.17 0.23
CA PRO A 104 -24.05 0.20 -0.99
C PRO A 104 -23.85 1.70 -1.28
N GLY A 105 -23.46 2.02 -2.51
CA GLY A 105 -23.26 3.40 -2.97
C GLY A 105 -21.95 4.07 -2.50
N GLN A 106 -21.05 3.35 -1.82
CA GLN A 106 -19.74 3.88 -1.43
C GLN A 106 -18.60 3.22 -2.21
N THR A 107 -17.56 4.01 -2.51
CA THR A 107 -16.31 3.46 -3.04
C THR A 107 -15.43 3.02 -1.87
N VAL A 108 -15.00 1.77 -1.88
CA VAL A 108 -14.06 1.22 -0.92
C VAL A 108 -12.67 1.21 -1.55
N ILE A 109 -11.67 1.66 -0.79
CA ILE A 109 -10.26 1.65 -1.20
C ILE A 109 -9.47 0.81 -0.20
N SER A 110 -8.68 -0.14 -0.68
CA SER A 110 -7.69 -0.86 0.13
C SER A 110 -6.37 -0.94 -0.61
N ALA A 111 -5.26 -0.97 0.12
CA ALA A 111 -3.95 -1.23 -0.46
C ALA A 111 -3.67 -2.74 -0.45
N LEU A 112 -3.41 -3.31 -1.62
CA LEU A 112 -2.85 -4.64 -1.78
C LEU A 112 -1.32 -4.54 -1.72
N LEU A 113 -0.74 -5.20 -0.72
CA LEU A 113 0.70 -5.32 -0.50
C LEU A 113 1.13 -6.69 -1.04
N MET A 114 1.72 -6.70 -2.23
CA MET A 114 2.25 -7.90 -2.86
C MET A 114 3.67 -8.13 -2.36
N VAL A 115 3.91 -9.22 -1.65
CA VAL A 115 5.19 -9.50 -1.00
C VAL A 115 5.83 -10.73 -1.63
N ASP A 116 6.97 -10.53 -2.29
CA ASP A 116 7.88 -11.60 -2.70
C ASP A 116 8.93 -11.77 -1.60
N ILE A 117 9.06 -12.96 -1.00
CA ILE A 117 10.07 -13.22 0.03
C ILE A 117 11.04 -14.32 -0.39
N ARG A 118 12.31 -14.15 -0.01
CA ARG A 118 13.37 -15.14 -0.23
C ARG A 118 14.14 -15.39 1.05
N PRO A 119 14.41 -16.65 1.42
CA PRO A 119 15.19 -16.93 2.61
C PRO A 119 16.63 -16.42 2.48
N LEU A 120 17.16 -15.77 3.51
CA LEU A 120 18.49 -15.14 3.46
C LEU A 120 19.64 -16.16 3.26
N TRP A 121 19.48 -17.37 3.77
CA TRP A 121 20.40 -18.50 3.64
C TRP A 121 20.52 -19.07 2.21
N MET A 122 19.61 -18.72 1.30
CA MET A 122 19.72 -19.13 -0.12
C MET A 122 20.67 -18.24 -0.94
N LYS A 123 21.25 -17.19 -0.36
CA LYS A 123 22.18 -16.29 -1.09
C LYS A 123 23.55 -16.90 -1.40
N GLU A 124 23.92 -18.04 -0.80
CA GLU A 124 25.29 -18.59 -0.92
C GLU A 124 25.55 -19.45 -2.17
N GLU A 125 24.55 -19.86 -2.95
CA GLU A 125 24.78 -20.84 -4.03
C GLU A 125 25.19 -20.28 -5.40
N VAL A 126 25.24 -18.96 -5.60
CA VAL A 126 25.48 -18.37 -6.96
C VAL A 126 26.92 -17.86 -7.16
N GLY A 127 27.83 -18.09 -6.20
CA GLY A 127 29.23 -17.62 -6.27
C GLY A 127 30.32 -18.70 -6.08
N GLY A 128 29.94 -19.95 -5.83
CA GLY A 128 30.89 -21.03 -5.53
C GLY A 128 31.00 -22.03 -6.66
N THR A 129 32.09 -21.95 -7.41
CA THR A 129 32.62 -23.01 -8.27
C THR A 129 32.33 -24.40 -7.70
N ARG A 130 31.61 -25.23 -8.47
CA ARG A 130 31.44 -26.67 -8.20
C ARG A 130 32.82 -27.29 -7.97
N MET A 131 33.20 -27.54 -6.72
CA MET A 131 34.22 -28.53 -6.41
C MET A 131 33.61 -29.88 -6.74
N GLY A 132 34.05 -30.44 -7.86
CA GLY A 132 33.76 -31.82 -8.21
C GLY A 132 34.31 -32.73 -7.12
N TYR A 133 33.45 -33.59 -6.58
CA TYR A 133 33.93 -34.82 -5.99
C TYR A 133 34.23 -35.76 -7.15
N ALA A 134 35.53 -35.88 -7.44
CA ALA A 134 36.06 -36.99 -8.20
C ALA A 134 35.86 -38.28 -7.40
N SER A 135 35.31 -39.27 -8.10
CA SER A 135 35.45 -40.73 -7.94
C SER A 135 35.18 -41.35 -6.56
#